data_AF-A0A1T4MUL4-F1
#
_entry.id   AF-A0A1T4MUL4-F1
#
_cell.length_a   1.000
_cell.length_b   1.000
_cell.length_c   1.000
_cell.angle_alpha   90.00
_cell.angle_beta   90.00
_cell.angle_gamma   90.00
#
_symmetry.space_group_name_H-M   'P 1'
#
loop_
_entity.id
_entity.type
_entity.pdbx_description
1 polymer ?
#
loop_
_entity_poly.entity_id
_entity_poly.type
_entity_poly.pdbx_seq_one_letter_code
_entity_poly.pdbx_strand_id
1 'polypeptide(L)'
;MSDDLIKDEIFDWEEIDSSEPAETLEENLSVEELNIENPSLIRMDMNLIEYPLFSKNNHRKVNQSIKYFFNNDKNVYIMVKPISGDYIPGDFEERVFIALLKIMKKRGFQQTFYVSATEILDEFGLTNKAYYKRIKQSITRLAETSYVFKNTLYFSKIKKNIEDIVNTNIMTIRTITLNNNQQLRKELYNDNRIKEIYEITISKYFYDNIIRKGYLVYDSNTLLGIENSTTRTIYMLINKLRFQNLYLKIPSVYLIKRIPLKFNKTTISRTVKTLERCCKELLEKELITKYNILRNRKWEESEIEFFFDESHNTIKQKNFYMDKNEFTNVITNFDSSLLISHTEEESVSPLIEVKKEIENNNPTEEMVSKILNKMPIKALELKTLPKAIKDSIKTYGFEHVELVAEYMKLHKVSNIRSYFVQALEKGWADDYVAKQKELKNKIKTVNYQQTLILEEVNQEVEEKNKIKEKYFSLTNEEKSMIEKLAYKDYIEQCGSEGIIQKKAFNLGKEGIIVEFLIKSKYLENNKKVEEKIEIIEKIDYLANEERNFETFSGFKFRIFELLEGKIIVTSLKRILDFLNLEHEFHSTVENYILELKYVENSKSKIIIREK
;
A
#
# COMPACT_ATOMS: atom_id res chain seq x y z
N MET A 1 -33.56 51.09 40.32
CA MET A 1 -32.46 50.98 41.30
C MET A 1 -32.35 49.51 41.66
N SER A 2 -31.22 48.84 41.46
CA SER A 2 -29.96 49.31 40.87
C SER A 2 -29.24 48.14 40.22
N ASP A 3 -28.28 48.49 39.37
CA ASP A 3 -27.43 47.62 38.56
C ASP A 3 -26.74 46.50 39.36
N ASP A 4 -26.46 45.37 38.70
CA ASP A 4 -25.16 44.73 38.82
C ASP A 4 -24.78 43.90 37.58
N LEU A 5 -23.95 44.54 36.75
CA LEU A 5 -22.80 44.00 36.02
C LEU A 5 -22.90 42.64 35.30
N ILE A 6 -23.03 42.78 33.97
CA ILE A 6 -22.47 41.85 32.98
C ILE A 6 -20.99 41.57 33.32
N LYS A 7 -20.61 40.28 33.33
CA LYS A 7 -19.20 39.86 33.20
C LYS A 7 -19.05 39.13 31.88
N ASP A 8 -18.25 39.70 30.99
CA ASP A 8 -17.75 39.02 29.81
C ASP A 8 -16.79 37.90 30.25
N GLU A 9 -17.14 36.64 29.97
CA GLU A 9 -16.17 35.55 29.98
C GLU A 9 -15.29 35.69 28.73
N ILE A 10 -14.17 36.40 28.91
CA ILE A 10 -13.09 36.49 27.94
C ILE A 10 -12.59 35.07 27.66
N PHE A 11 -12.71 34.65 26.41
CA PHE A 11 -12.30 33.32 25.95
C PHE A 11 -10.77 33.30 25.82
N ASP A 12 -10.09 32.92 26.90
CA ASP A 12 -8.64 32.80 26.92
C ASP A 12 -8.20 31.68 25.97
N TRP A 13 -7.45 32.04 24.93
CA TRP A 13 -6.74 31.08 24.11
C TRP A 13 -5.45 30.70 24.83
N GLU A 14 -5.52 29.72 25.72
CA GLU A 14 -4.30 29.04 26.17
C GLU A 14 -3.61 28.46 24.94
N GLU A 15 -2.45 29.03 24.57
CA GLU A 15 -1.52 28.41 23.64
C GLU A 15 -1.13 27.05 24.25
N ILE A 16 -1.64 25.97 23.65
CA ILE A 16 -1.27 24.62 24.06
C ILE A 16 0.21 24.43 23.73
N ASP A 17 1.04 24.56 24.77
CA ASP A 17 2.48 24.31 24.71
C ASP A 17 2.70 22.87 24.20
N SER A 18 3.13 22.77 22.95
CA SER A 18 3.19 21.51 22.19
C SER A 18 4.36 20.59 22.57
N SER A 19 4.84 20.71 23.81
CA SER A 19 6.09 20.12 24.30
C SER A 19 5.94 18.79 25.05
N GLU A 20 4.75 18.18 25.09
CA GLU A 20 4.64 16.77 25.52
C GLU A 20 5.38 15.85 24.53
N PRO A 21 6.39 15.07 24.97
CA PRO A 21 7.14 14.21 24.07
C PRO A 21 6.26 13.09 23.51
N ALA A 22 6.18 12.98 22.18
CA ALA A 22 5.38 11.98 21.48
C ALA A 22 5.86 10.55 21.79
N GLU A 23 5.23 9.91 22.79
CA GLU A 23 5.51 8.54 23.17
C GLU A 23 5.13 7.59 22.03
N THR A 24 6.10 6.79 21.55
CA THR A 24 5.82 5.72 20.59
C THR A 24 5.82 4.37 21.30
N LEU A 25 4.65 3.72 21.39
CA LEU A 25 4.54 2.35 21.87
C LEU A 25 4.82 1.36 20.73
N GLU A 26 5.64 0.35 21.00
CA GLU A 26 5.88 -0.75 20.06
C GLU A 26 5.14 -2.02 20.50
N GLU A 27 4.36 -2.61 19.59
CA GLU A 27 3.70 -3.90 19.78
C GLU A 27 4.17 -4.92 18.74
N ASN A 28 4.61 -6.09 19.19
CA ASN A 28 4.96 -7.20 18.28
C ASN A 28 3.77 -8.15 18.14
N LEU A 29 3.16 -8.14 16.95
CA LEU A 29 2.02 -8.96 16.55
C LEU A 29 2.44 -10.17 15.70
N SER A 30 3.74 -10.44 15.56
CA SER A 30 4.22 -11.57 14.77
C SER A 30 3.58 -12.87 15.25
N VAL A 31 3.04 -13.63 14.30
CA VAL A 31 2.58 -15.00 14.53
C VAL A 31 3.37 -15.85 13.55
N GLU A 32 4.08 -16.86 14.06
CA GLU A 32 4.64 -17.90 13.20
C GLU A 32 3.50 -18.48 12.37
N GLU A 33 3.69 -18.56 11.04
CA GLU A 33 2.60 -18.78 10.10
C GLU A 33 1.97 -20.17 10.30
N LEU A 34 0.81 -20.18 10.96
CA LEU A 34 -0.10 -21.32 10.88
C LEU A 34 -0.66 -21.34 9.46
N ASN A 35 -0.23 -22.32 8.67
CA ASN A 35 -0.81 -22.63 7.36
C ASN A 35 -2.31 -22.92 7.53
N ILE A 36 -3.15 -21.95 7.15
CA ILE A 36 -4.61 -22.05 7.15
C ILE A 36 -5.08 -21.68 5.74
N GLU A 37 -5.47 -22.69 4.98
CA GLU A 37 -5.98 -22.55 3.62
C GLU A 37 -7.46 -22.13 3.59
N ASN A 38 -7.92 -21.70 2.40
CA ASN A 38 -9.30 -21.42 1.94
C ASN A 38 -9.97 -20.02 2.17
N PRO A 39 -10.69 -19.44 1.15
CA PRO A 39 -10.36 -18.09 0.71
C PRO A 39 -11.49 -17.20 0.09
N SER A 40 -12.78 -17.22 0.51
CA SER A 40 -13.82 -16.30 -0.10
C SER A 40 -14.77 -15.62 0.93
N LEU A 41 -14.86 -14.28 1.11
CA LEU A 41 -14.68 -13.11 0.22
C LEU A 41 -15.77 -13.05 -0.88
N ILE A 42 -16.73 -12.11 -1.04
CA ILE A 42 -17.22 -10.84 -0.38
C ILE A 42 -16.37 -9.54 -0.57
N ARG A 43 -16.79 -8.29 -0.20
CA ARG A 43 -16.15 -6.96 -0.47
C ARG A 43 -15.85 -5.94 0.70
N MET A 44 -14.57 -5.72 1.02
CA MET A 44 -13.86 -4.73 1.89
C MET A 44 -12.35 -4.88 1.65
N ASP A 45 -11.53 -3.84 1.87
CA ASP A 45 -10.06 -3.95 1.81
C ASP A 45 -9.53 -4.87 2.92
N MET A 46 -8.81 -5.93 2.53
CA MET A 46 -8.22 -6.90 3.45
C MET A 46 -7.21 -6.29 4.42
N ASN A 47 -6.46 -5.28 3.98
CA ASN A 47 -5.49 -4.57 4.82
C ASN A 47 -6.20 -3.90 6.00
N LEU A 48 -7.34 -3.28 5.76
CA LEU A 48 -8.05 -2.46 6.75
C LEU A 48 -8.66 -3.28 7.90
N ILE A 49 -8.82 -4.60 7.71
CA ILE A 49 -9.34 -5.54 8.71
C ILE A 49 -8.22 -6.28 9.44
N GLU A 50 -7.12 -6.57 8.75
CA GLU A 50 -5.95 -7.25 9.32
C GLU A 50 -5.00 -6.30 10.06
N TYR A 51 -5.09 -5.02 9.76
CA TYR A 51 -4.28 -3.99 10.37
C TYR A 51 -5.07 -3.16 11.37
N PRO A 52 -4.48 -2.86 12.54
CA PRO A 52 -5.15 -2.18 13.64
C PRO A 52 -5.23 -0.67 13.40
N LEU A 53 -6.04 -0.25 12.43
CA LEU A 53 -6.26 1.18 12.17
C LEU A 53 -7.04 1.87 13.31
N PHE A 54 -7.78 1.07 14.09
CA PHE A 54 -8.58 1.48 15.24
C PHE A 54 -8.10 0.72 16.48
N SER A 55 -7.60 1.47 17.47
CA SER A 55 -7.16 0.92 18.75
C SER A 55 -8.32 0.33 19.55
N LYS A 56 -8.11 -0.88 20.07
CA LYS A 56 -9.03 -1.57 20.99
C LYS A 56 -8.72 -1.27 22.46
N ASN A 57 -7.72 -0.42 22.74
CA ASN A 57 -7.42 0.07 24.07
C ASN A 57 -8.33 1.27 24.40
N ASN A 58 -9.14 1.14 25.47
CA ASN A 58 -9.97 2.24 25.95
C ASN A 58 -9.18 3.33 26.70
N HIS A 59 -7.95 3.03 27.12
CA HIS A 59 -7.04 3.93 27.83
C HIS A 59 -5.87 4.35 26.91
N ARG A 60 -6.21 4.91 25.73
CA ARG A 60 -5.25 5.62 24.87
C ARG A 60 -4.73 6.86 25.61
N LYS A 61 -3.48 7.25 25.36
CA LYS A 61 -2.97 8.58 25.78
C LYS A 61 -3.06 9.58 24.62
N VAL A 62 -3.09 10.86 24.96
CA VAL A 62 -2.87 11.97 24.01
C VAL A 62 -1.44 11.90 23.47
N ASN A 63 -1.19 12.37 22.24
CA ASN A 63 0.14 12.43 21.60
C ASN A 63 0.87 11.08 21.42
N GLN A 64 0.24 9.96 21.77
CA GLN A 64 0.84 8.64 21.75
C GLN A 64 0.67 7.96 20.39
N SER A 65 1.79 7.69 19.72
CA SER A 65 1.84 6.87 18.51
C SER A 65 1.94 5.38 18.87
N ILE A 66 1.36 4.49 18.06
CA ILE A 66 1.53 3.03 18.23
C ILE A 66 2.08 2.43 16.95
N LYS A 67 3.14 1.61 17.09
CA LYS A 67 3.83 0.91 16.01
C LYS A 67 3.70 -0.60 16.17
N TYR A 68 2.94 -1.21 15.26
CA TYR A 68 2.63 -2.63 15.21
C TYR A 68 3.57 -3.32 14.23
N PHE A 69 4.37 -4.27 14.71
CA PHE A 69 5.24 -5.11 13.89
C PHE A 69 4.58 -6.44 13.58
N PHE A 70 4.68 -6.90 12.33
CA PHE A 70 4.07 -8.16 11.88
C PHE A 70 5.11 -9.28 11.69
N ASN A 71 6.40 -8.95 11.73
CA ASN A 71 7.50 -9.93 11.70
C ASN A 71 8.55 -9.65 12.79
N ASN A 72 9.38 -10.64 13.07
CA ASN A 72 10.40 -10.57 14.12
C ASN A 72 11.52 -9.58 13.81
N ASP A 73 11.89 -9.43 12.54
CA ASP A 73 12.97 -8.54 12.07
C ASP A 73 12.53 -7.06 12.00
N LYS A 74 11.30 -6.75 12.43
CA LYS A 74 10.73 -5.40 12.51
C LYS A 74 10.71 -4.60 11.20
N ASN A 75 10.87 -5.26 10.05
CA ASN A 75 10.86 -4.61 8.73
C ASN A 75 9.46 -4.53 8.09
N VAL A 76 8.48 -5.28 8.58
CA VAL A 76 7.06 -5.20 8.21
C VAL A 76 6.29 -4.58 9.37
N TYR A 77 5.79 -3.35 9.21
CA TYR A 77 5.06 -2.65 10.28
C TYR A 77 3.97 -1.69 9.79
N ILE A 78 3.12 -1.28 10.73
CA ILE A 78 2.23 -0.12 10.61
C ILE A 78 2.38 0.74 11.86
N MET A 79 2.52 2.05 11.65
CA MET A 79 2.57 3.04 12.72
C MET A 79 1.41 4.01 12.57
N VAL A 80 0.59 4.12 13.62
CA VAL A 80 -0.54 5.04 13.72
C VAL A 80 -0.10 6.24 14.55
N LYS A 81 -0.17 7.44 13.97
CA LYS A 81 0.22 8.70 14.61
C LYS A 81 -1.00 9.60 14.78
N PRO A 82 -1.32 10.06 16.00
CA PRO A 82 -2.38 11.03 16.21
C PRO A 82 -1.95 12.41 15.69
N ILE A 83 -2.91 13.33 15.56
CA ILE A 83 -2.59 14.76 15.52
C ILE A 83 -2.16 15.24 16.92
N SER A 84 -1.33 16.29 16.97
CA SER A 84 -0.94 16.95 18.21
C SER A 84 -2.18 17.34 19.05
N GLY A 85 -2.15 17.02 20.34
CA GLY A 85 -3.25 17.26 21.28
C GLY A 85 -4.40 16.25 21.22
N ASP A 86 -4.30 15.17 20.42
CA ASP A 86 -5.36 14.16 20.33
C ASP A 86 -4.86 12.70 20.48
N TYR A 87 -5.82 11.77 20.49
CA TYR A 87 -5.65 10.33 20.58
C TYR A 87 -5.71 9.67 19.19
N ILE A 88 -5.04 8.53 19.01
CA ILE A 88 -5.25 7.69 17.81
C ILE A 88 -6.71 7.19 17.72
N PRO A 89 -7.26 6.88 16.53
CA PRO A 89 -8.60 6.35 16.36
C PRO A 89 -8.88 5.04 17.12
N GLY A 90 -10.14 4.78 17.46
CA GLY A 90 -10.59 3.60 18.21
C GLY A 90 -12.07 3.31 17.99
N ASP A 91 -12.73 2.68 18.97
CA ASP A 91 -14.07 2.09 18.83
C ASP A 91 -15.14 2.99 18.17
N PHE A 92 -15.22 4.27 18.57
CA PHE A 92 -16.24 5.18 18.02
C PHE A 92 -15.84 5.74 16.65
N GLU A 93 -14.54 5.98 16.42
CA GLU A 93 -14.02 6.34 15.10
C GLU A 93 -14.23 5.21 14.08
N GLU A 94 -14.06 3.95 14.50
CA GLU A 94 -14.38 2.75 13.70
C GLU A 94 -15.86 2.73 13.27
N ARG A 95 -16.78 3.05 14.19
CA ARG A 95 -18.21 3.15 13.87
C ARG A 95 -18.50 4.29 12.89
N VAL A 96 -17.94 5.48 13.12
CA VAL A 96 -18.06 6.62 12.18
C VAL A 96 -17.53 6.22 10.79
N PHE A 97 -16.39 5.55 10.71
CA PHE A 97 -15.83 5.09 9.44
C PHE A 97 -16.73 4.06 8.73
N ILE A 98 -17.31 3.10 9.44
CA ILE A 98 -18.28 2.14 8.88
C ILE A 98 -19.53 2.87 8.34
N ALA A 99 -20.04 3.87 9.05
CA ALA A 99 -21.15 4.70 8.58
C ALA A 99 -20.77 5.54 7.33
N LEU A 100 -19.57 6.11 7.29
CA LEU A 100 -19.05 6.82 6.12
C LEU A 100 -18.97 5.90 4.89
N LEU A 101 -18.47 4.67 5.03
CA LEU A 101 -18.46 3.69 3.92
C LEU A 101 -19.87 3.31 3.45
N LYS A 102 -20.84 3.19 4.37
CA LYS A 102 -22.25 2.93 4.07
C LYS A 102 -22.87 4.09 3.28
N ILE A 103 -22.53 5.33 3.63
CA ILE A 103 -22.97 6.54 2.92
C ILE A 103 -22.29 6.64 1.55
N MET A 104 -20.97 6.40 1.47
CA MET A 104 -20.23 6.34 0.20
C MET A 104 -20.86 5.35 -0.79
N LYS A 105 -21.28 4.16 -0.32
CA LYS A 105 -22.05 3.20 -1.12
C LYS A 105 -23.38 3.79 -1.61
N LYS A 106 -24.18 4.40 -0.74
CA LYS A 106 -25.44 5.09 -1.11
C LYS A 106 -25.24 6.23 -2.12
N ARG A 107 -24.05 6.85 -2.14
CA ARG A 107 -23.62 7.89 -3.09
C ARG A 107 -22.93 7.31 -4.34
N GLY A 108 -23.11 6.03 -4.64
CA GLY A 108 -22.61 5.41 -5.88
C GLY A 108 -21.10 5.14 -5.89
N PHE A 109 -20.49 4.95 -4.71
CA PHE A 109 -19.05 4.67 -4.55
C PHE A 109 -18.12 5.77 -5.10
N GLN A 110 -18.56 7.04 -5.11
CA GLN A 110 -17.69 8.18 -5.41
C GLN A 110 -16.55 8.29 -4.37
N GLN A 111 -15.33 8.61 -4.81
CA GLN A 111 -14.17 8.79 -3.91
C GLN A 111 -14.37 9.98 -2.96
N THR A 112 -14.90 11.07 -3.51
CA THR A 112 -15.32 12.29 -2.79
C THR A 112 -16.84 12.29 -2.67
N PHE A 113 -17.36 12.49 -1.47
CA PHE A 113 -18.81 12.57 -1.23
C PHE A 113 -19.15 13.52 -0.09
N TYR A 114 -20.36 14.08 -0.13
CA TYR A 114 -20.88 14.99 0.89
C TYR A 114 -21.70 14.25 1.94
N VAL A 115 -21.55 14.66 3.21
CA VAL A 115 -22.24 14.07 4.35
C VAL A 115 -22.49 15.08 5.47
N SER A 116 -23.61 14.95 6.17
CA SER A 116 -23.95 15.70 7.37
C SER A 116 -23.77 14.88 8.65
N ALA A 117 -23.58 15.54 9.79
CA ALA A 117 -23.58 14.86 11.10
C ALA A 117 -24.92 14.17 11.42
N THR A 118 -26.02 14.59 10.78
CA THR A 118 -27.34 13.96 10.89
C THR A 118 -27.34 12.60 10.20
N GLU A 119 -26.92 12.52 8.93
CA GLU A 119 -26.88 11.23 8.20
C GLU A 119 -26.00 10.19 8.92
N ILE A 120 -24.83 10.59 9.43
CA ILE A 120 -23.95 9.66 10.18
C ILE A 120 -24.64 9.15 11.45
N LEU A 121 -25.40 10.00 12.13
CA LEU A 121 -26.16 9.64 13.33
C LEU A 121 -27.34 8.71 12.99
N ASP A 122 -28.02 8.97 11.87
CA ASP A 122 -29.12 8.15 11.36
C ASP A 122 -28.61 6.75 10.96
N GLU A 123 -27.41 6.62 10.37
CA GLU A 123 -26.80 5.30 10.10
C GLU A 123 -26.48 4.51 11.37
N PHE A 124 -26.27 5.18 12.51
CA PHE A 124 -26.13 4.52 13.81
C PHE A 124 -27.47 4.05 14.42
N GLY A 125 -28.60 4.39 13.81
CA GLY A 125 -29.93 4.19 14.40
C GLY A 125 -30.19 5.08 15.62
N LEU A 126 -29.50 6.23 15.72
CA LEU A 126 -29.62 7.17 16.84
C LEU A 126 -30.25 8.48 16.37
N THR A 127 -30.88 9.21 17.29
CA THR A 127 -31.48 10.54 17.00
C THR A 127 -30.98 11.64 17.95
N ASN A 128 -30.15 11.28 18.93
CA ASN A 128 -29.68 12.20 19.96
C ASN A 128 -28.55 13.13 19.43
N LYS A 129 -28.88 14.41 19.24
CA LYS A 129 -27.98 15.46 18.75
C LYS A 129 -26.74 15.70 19.63
N ALA A 130 -26.72 15.24 20.88
CA ALA A 130 -25.51 15.30 21.73
C ALA A 130 -24.30 14.60 21.07
N TYR A 131 -24.54 13.61 20.21
CA TYR A 131 -23.47 12.94 19.45
C TYR A 131 -22.84 13.79 18.35
N TYR A 132 -23.44 14.91 17.91
CA TYR A 132 -22.87 15.72 16.82
C TYR A 132 -21.46 16.25 17.12
N LYS A 133 -21.20 16.72 18.35
CA LYS A 133 -19.84 17.16 18.77
C LYS A 133 -18.83 16.01 18.65
N ARG A 134 -19.22 14.81 19.11
CA ARG A 134 -18.39 13.60 19.09
C ARG A 134 -18.16 13.11 17.66
N ILE A 135 -19.19 13.12 16.82
CA ILE A 135 -19.09 12.81 15.38
C ILE A 135 -18.09 13.74 14.71
N LYS A 136 -18.24 15.07 14.89
CA LYS A 136 -17.32 16.08 14.31
C LYS A 136 -15.86 15.79 14.70
N GLN A 137 -15.60 15.63 16.00
CA GLN A 137 -14.27 15.28 16.52
C GLN A 137 -13.73 13.98 15.89
N SER A 138 -14.57 12.96 15.71
CA SER A 138 -14.14 11.70 15.12
C SER A 138 -13.87 11.77 13.62
N ILE A 139 -14.63 12.56 12.83
CA ILE A 139 -14.32 12.77 11.40
C ILE A 139 -12.99 13.51 11.26
N THR A 140 -12.77 14.56 12.06
CA THR A 140 -11.50 15.30 12.14
C THR A 140 -10.35 14.35 12.50
N ARG A 141 -10.46 13.58 13.59
CA ARG A 141 -9.46 12.59 14.01
C ARG A 141 -9.16 11.54 12.93
N LEU A 142 -10.19 11.03 12.23
CA LEU A 142 -10.03 10.08 11.12
C LEU A 142 -9.26 10.69 9.93
N ALA A 143 -9.49 11.97 9.65
CA ALA A 143 -8.86 12.67 8.54
C ALA A 143 -7.42 13.12 8.86
N GLU A 144 -7.11 13.43 10.12
CA GLU A 144 -5.82 14.00 10.53
C GLU A 144 -4.83 12.94 11.06
N THR A 145 -5.30 11.74 11.43
CA THR A 145 -4.43 10.63 11.82
C THR A 145 -3.57 10.15 10.64
N SER A 146 -2.25 10.18 10.82
CA SER A 146 -1.27 9.68 9.85
C SER A 146 -0.98 8.19 10.10
N TYR A 147 -0.95 7.42 9.01
CA TYR A 147 -0.63 6.00 8.99
C TYR A 147 0.61 5.76 8.14
N VAL A 148 1.66 5.21 8.75
CA VAL A 148 2.89 4.82 8.06
C VAL A 148 2.94 3.31 7.91
N PHE A 149 2.74 2.84 6.69
CA PHE A 149 2.82 1.45 6.28
C PHE A 149 4.23 1.16 5.77
N LYS A 150 4.89 0.09 6.25
CA LYS A 150 6.11 -0.45 5.66
C LYS A 150 5.90 -1.91 5.31
N ASN A 151 6.03 -2.25 4.01
CA ASN A 151 5.86 -3.60 3.46
C ASN A 151 4.48 -4.25 3.76
N THR A 152 3.50 -3.43 4.14
CA THR A 152 2.15 -3.81 4.56
C THR A 152 1.06 -3.31 3.62
N LEU A 153 1.28 -2.21 2.90
CA LEU A 153 0.25 -1.67 2.02
C LEU A 153 0.16 -2.46 0.71
N TYR A 154 -1.03 -2.97 0.40
CA TYR A 154 -1.29 -3.68 -0.86
C TYR A 154 -1.61 -2.71 -2.00
N PHE A 155 -0.97 -2.91 -3.15
CA PHE A 155 -1.24 -2.18 -4.38
C PHE A 155 -2.17 -2.97 -5.31
N SER A 156 -3.42 -2.52 -5.39
CA SER A 156 -4.49 -3.19 -6.13
C SER A 156 -4.19 -3.40 -7.61
N LYS A 157 -3.48 -2.46 -8.26
CA LYS A 157 -3.13 -2.51 -9.69
C LYS A 157 -2.13 -3.63 -10.01
N ILE A 158 -1.06 -3.80 -9.21
CA ILE A 158 0.01 -4.80 -9.44
C ILE A 158 -0.25 -6.12 -8.69
N LYS A 159 -1.26 -6.15 -7.82
CA LYS A 159 -1.67 -7.32 -7.03
C LYS A 159 -0.61 -7.86 -6.05
N LYS A 160 0.24 -6.97 -5.52
CA LYS A 160 1.30 -7.27 -4.53
C LYS A 160 1.27 -6.25 -3.38
N ASN A 161 1.94 -6.57 -2.28
CA ASN A 161 2.35 -5.55 -1.31
C ASN A 161 3.45 -4.69 -1.93
N ILE A 162 3.47 -3.39 -1.59
CA ILE A 162 4.55 -2.49 -1.98
C ILE A 162 5.71 -2.70 -1.00
N GLU A 163 6.93 -2.87 -1.50
CA GLU A 163 8.16 -2.98 -0.69
C GLU A 163 8.71 -1.61 -0.25
N ASP A 164 7.81 -0.64 -0.05
CA ASP A 164 8.10 0.75 0.29
C ASP A 164 7.54 1.15 1.66
N ILE A 165 7.93 2.35 2.10
CA ILE A 165 7.30 3.07 3.21
C ILE A 165 6.29 4.08 2.63
N VAL A 166 5.00 3.87 2.89
CA VAL A 166 3.91 4.77 2.51
C VAL A 166 3.39 5.48 3.75
N ASN A 167 3.47 6.81 3.78
CA ASN A 167 2.80 7.65 4.78
C ASN A 167 1.52 8.26 4.17
N THR A 168 0.37 8.02 4.77
CA THR A 168 -0.93 8.49 4.26
C THR A 168 -1.99 8.54 5.36
N ASN A 169 -3.07 9.28 5.13
CA ASN A 169 -4.23 9.34 6.02
C ASN A 169 -5.34 8.45 5.41
N ILE A 170 -6.32 7.99 6.20
CA ILE A 170 -7.43 7.16 5.66
C ILE A 170 -8.30 7.96 4.66
N MET A 171 -8.49 9.23 4.96
CA MET A 171 -9.38 10.14 4.25
C MET A 171 -8.92 11.59 4.48
N THR A 172 -9.42 12.52 3.68
CA THR A 172 -9.37 13.95 3.96
C THR A 172 -10.78 14.51 4.18
N ILE A 173 -10.86 15.66 4.85
CA ILE A 173 -12.10 16.35 5.18
C ILE A 173 -12.01 17.81 4.77
N ARG A 174 -13.10 18.34 4.20
CA ARG A 174 -13.34 19.78 4.12
C ARG A 174 -14.69 20.10 4.76
N THR A 175 -14.68 20.97 5.77
CA THR A 175 -15.90 21.40 6.45
C THR A 175 -16.49 22.61 5.73
N ILE A 176 -17.78 22.55 5.38
CA ILE A 176 -18.51 23.58 4.64
C ILE A 176 -19.66 24.10 5.50
N THR A 177 -19.56 25.37 5.89
CA THR A 177 -20.64 26.07 6.62
C THR A 177 -21.68 26.61 5.65
N LEU A 178 -22.91 26.10 5.73
CA LEU A 178 -23.99 26.37 4.77
C LEU A 178 -24.52 27.80 4.78
N ASN A 179 -24.20 28.59 5.81
CA ASN A 179 -24.61 30.00 5.89
C ASN A 179 -24.08 30.85 4.72
N ASN A 180 -22.92 30.47 4.15
CA ASN A 180 -22.22 31.26 3.12
C ASN A 180 -22.41 30.72 1.69
N ASN A 181 -22.97 29.51 1.52
CA ASN A 181 -23.07 28.82 0.22
C ASN A 181 -24.50 28.36 -0.07
N GLN A 182 -25.36 29.31 -0.48
CA GLN A 182 -26.80 29.04 -0.71
C GLN A 182 -27.09 28.10 -1.89
N GLN A 183 -26.16 27.95 -2.85
CA GLN A 183 -26.36 27.12 -4.05
C GLN A 183 -26.15 25.63 -3.74
N LEU A 184 -24.98 25.25 -3.21
CA LEU A 184 -24.70 23.91 -2.66
C LEU A 184 -25.78 23.42 -1.68
N ARG A 185 -26.36 24.34 -0.89
CA ARG A 185 -27.49 24.03 0.00
C ARG A 185 -28.71 23.49 -0.75
N LYS A 186 -29.13 24.17 -1.82
CA LYS A 186 -30.30 23.78 -2.64
C LYS A 186 -30.05 22.50 -3.44
N GLU A 187 -28.81 22.25 -3.82
CA GLU A 187 -28.43 21.07 -4.63
C GLU A 187 -28.28 19.80 -3.78
N LEU A 188 -27.77 19.91 -2.53
CA LEU A 188 -27.46 18.74 -1.69
C LEU A 188 -28.42 18.53 -0.51
N TYR A 189 -28.90 19.58 0.16
CA TYR A 189 -29.65 19.47 1.42
C TYR A 189 -30.72 20.55 1.63
N ASN A 190 -31.98 20.21 1.32
CA ASN A 190 -33.14 21.10 1.51
C ASN A 190 -33.55 21.34 2.98
N ASP A 191 -32.98 20.64 3.98
CA ASP A 191 -33.28 20.90 5.39
C ASP A 191 -32.49 22.11 5.92
N ASN A 192 -33.22 23.18 6.22
CA ASN A 192 -32.69 24.41 6.80
C ASN A 192 -32.02 24.24 8.19
N ARG A 193 -32.20 23.09 8.85
CA ARG A 193 -31.58 22.76 10.15
C ARG A 193 -30.12 22.33 10.04
N ILE A 194 -29.68 21.87 8.86
CA ILE A 194 -28.29 21.50 8.62
C ILE A 194 -27.48 22.79 8.45
N LYS A 195 -26.41 22.93 9.24
CA LYS A 195 -25.51 24.10 9.26
C LYS A 195 -24.11 23.80 8.73
N GLU A 196 -23.66 22.56 8.88
CA GLU A 196 -22.34 22.09 8.48
C GLU A 196 -22.51 20.82 7.62
N ILE A 197 -21.83 20.80 6.48
CA ILE A 197 -21.62 19.62 5.63
C ILE A 197 -20.12 19.31 5.65
N TYR A 198 -19.78 18.04 5.59
CA TYR A 198 -18.42 17.56 5.38
C TYR A 198 -18.30 16.98 3.97
N GLU A 199 -17.39 17.52 3.18
CA GLU A 199 -16.88 16.88 1.97
C GLU A 199 -15.78 15.91 2.41
N ILE A 200 -15.99 14.61 2.18
CA ILE A 200 -15.11 13.52 2.57
C ILE A 200 -14.50 12.91 1.33
N THR A 201 -13.17 12.82 1.28
CA THR A 201 -12.45 12.14 0.21
C THR A 201 -11.68 10.95 0.79
N ILE A 202 -12.01 9.72 0.38
CA ILE A 202 -11.23 8.55 0.80
C ILE A 202 -9.87 8.58 0.10
N SER A 203 -8.77 8.38 0.83
CA SER A 203 -7.43 8.43 0.25
C SER A 203 -7.23 7.34 -0.82
N LYS A 204 -6.53 7.69 -1.90
CA LYS A 204 -6.45 6.91 -3.16
C LYS A 204 -6.14 5.43 -2.95
N TYR A 205 -5.16 5.10 -2.11
CA TYR A 205 -4.81 3.70 -1.80
C TYR A 205 -5.96 2.90 -1.15
N PHE A 206 -6.69 3.49 -0.20
CA PHE A 206 -7.83 2.83 0.43
C PHE A 206 -8.99 2.73 -0.54
N TYR A 207 -9.26 3.79 -1.30
CA TYR A 207 -10.32 3.82 -2.31
C TYR A 207 -10.10 2.77 -3.42
N ASP A 208 -8.91 2.75 -4.04
CA ASP A 208 -8.53 1.76 -5.04
C ASP A 208 -8.68 0.31 -4.54
N ASN A 209 -8.35 0.06 -3.26
CA ASN A 209 -8.54 -1.26 -2.65
C ASN A 209 -10.01 -1.57 -2.36
N ILE A 210 -10.84 -0.62 -1.92
CA ILE A 210 -12.29 -0.83 -1.75
C ILE A 210 -12.96 -1.16 -3.09
N ILE A 211 -12.68 -0.38 -4.14
CA ILE A 211 -13.28 -0.51 -5.47
C ILE A 211 -12.84 -1.81 -6.16
N ARG A 212 -11.53 -2.08 -6.22
CA ARG A 212 -10.97 -3.24 -6.96
C ARG A 212 -10.89 -4.50 -6.12
N LYS A 213 -10.34 -4.39 -4.91
CA LYS A 213 -10.09 -5.50 -3.98
C LYS A 213 -11.15 -5.63 -2.92
N GLY A 214 -12.39 -5.47 -3.34
CA GLY A 214 -13.50 -5.91 -2.53
C GLY A 214 -13.36 -7.40 -2.24
N TYR A 215 -12.89 -7.68 -1.01
CA TYR A 215 -12.69 -9.00 -0.42
C TYR A 215 -13.40 -9.33 0.93
N LEU A 216 -14.20 -8.51 1.63
CA LEU A 216 -15.24 -8.98 2.62
C LEU A 216 -16.43 -8.01 2.93
N VAL A 217 -17.65 -8.27 2.41
CA VAL A 217 -18.89 -7.45 2.53
C VAL A 217 -19.59 -7.91 3.78
N TYR A 218 -19.32 -7.24 4.87
CA TYR A 218 -20.16 -7.39 6.05
C TYR A 218 -21.39 -6.51 5.88
N ASP A 219 -22.51 -6.97 6.40
CA ASP A 219 -23.67 -6.09 6.53
C ASP A 219 -23.30 -4.97 7.52
N SER A 220 -23.29 -3.73 7.02
CA SER A 220 -23.00 -2.54 7.82
C SER A 220 -23.93 -2.39 9.03
N ASN A 221 -25.18 -2.85 8.96
CA ASN A 221 -26.12 -2.84 10.07
C ASN A 221 -25.74 -3.91 11.11
N THR A 222 -25.32 -5.11 10.67
CA THR A 222 -24.77 -6.14 11.58
C THR A 222 -23.53 -5.63 12.28
N LEU A 223 -22.58 -5.00 11.56
CA LEU A 223 -21.40 -4.41 12.19
C LEU A 223 -21.77 -3.30 13.18
N LEU A 224 -22.58 -2.31 12.78
CA LEU A 224 -22.97 -1.20 13.66
C LEU A 224 -23.85 -1.63 14.85
N GLY A 225 -24.54 -2.77 14.73
CA GLY A 225 -25.34 -3.42 15.78
C GLY A 225 -24.55 -4.31 16.74
N ILE A 226 -23.27 -4.59 16.46
CA ILE A 226 -22.32 -5.17 17.44
C ILE A 226 -21.71 -4.01 18.22
N GLU A 227 -21.83 -4.02 19.55
CA GLU A 227 -21.46 -2.86 20.37
C GLU A 227 -19.94 -2.71 20.49
N ASN A 228 -19.25 -3.83 20.70
CA ASN A 228 -17.83 -3.88 21.03
C ASN A 228 -16.96 -4.06 19.76
N SER A 229 -16.05 -3.11 19.49
CA SER A 229 -15.03 -3.19 18.43
C SER A 229 -14.19 -4.47 18.42
N THR A 230 -13.97 -5.09 19.58
CA THR A 230 -13.29 -6.40 19.66
C THR A 230 -14.18 -7.50 19.09
N THR A 231 -15.47 -7.49 19.43
CA THR A 231 -16.46 -8.42 18.88
C THR A 231 -16.63 -8.23 17.36
N ARG A 232 -16.65 -6.98 16.87
CA ARG A 232 -16.66 -6.67 15.42
C ARG A 232 -15.45 -7.27 14.72
N THR A 233 -14.25 -7.07 15.25
CA THR A 233 -13.03 -7.64 14.64
C THR A 233 -13.02 -9.17 14.72
N ILE A 234 -13.48 -9.80 15.81
CA ILE A 234 -13.63 -11.27 15.87
C ILE A 234 -14.60 -11.75 14.79
N TYR A 235 -15.80 -11.17 14.69
CA TYR A 235 -16.80 -11.52 13.67
C TYR A 235 -16.22 -11.44 12.25
N MET A 236 -15.47 -10.38 11.95
CA MET A 236 -14.80 -10.20 10.67
C MET A 236 -13.73 -11.27 10.43
N LEU A 237 -12.83 -11.48 11.40
CA LEU A 237 -11.74 -12.46 11.29
C LEU A 237 -12.25 -13.91 11.16
N ILE A 238 -13.24 -14.34 11.96
CA ILE A 238 -13.74 -15.72 11.88
C ILE A 238 -14.50 -15.98 10.58
N ASN A 239 -15.26 -15.01 10.06
CA ASN A 239 -15.94 -15.14 8.77
C ASN A 239 -14.98 -15.05 7.57
N LYS A 240 -13.80 -14.46 7.74
CA LYS A 240 -12.68 -14.58 6.79
C LYS A 240 -12.10 -16.01 6.84
N LEU A 241 -11.61 -16.42 8.01
CA LEU A 241 -10.80 -17.63 8.19
C LEU A 241 -11.57 -18.94 7.98
N ARG A 242 -12.87 -19.00 8.31
CA ARG A 242 -13.67 -20.22 8.07
C ARG A 242 -13.98 -20.47 6.59
N PHE A 243 -13.83 -19.48 5.72
CA PHE A 243 -14.42 -19.47 4.38
C PHE A 243 -15.94 -19.84 4.41
N GLN A 244 -16.31 -21.05 3.97
CA GLN A 244 -17.67 -21.60 4.01
C GLN A 244 -17.82 -22.73 5.06
N ASN A 245 -16.75 -23.09 5.77
CA ASN A 245 -16.79 -24.15 6.76
C ASN A 245 -17.74 -23.78 7.90
N LEU A 246 -18.48 -24.79 8.37
CA LEU A 246 -19.37 -24.69 9.54
C LEU A 246 -18.65 -24.86 10.89
N TYR A 247 -17.33 -25.06 10.85
CA TYR A 247 -16.47 -25.23 12.01
C TYR A 247 -15.15 -24.49 11.78
N LEU A 248 -14.65 -23.83 12.82
CA LEU A 248 -13.38 -23.13 12.83
C LEU A 248 -12.73 -23.26 14.21
N LYS A 249 -11.49 -23.74 14.26
CA LYS A 249 -10.69 -23.87 15.48
C LYS A 249 -9.45 -23.00 15.39
N ILE A 250 -9.26 -22.09 16.34
CA ILE A 250 -8.15 -21.11 16.32
C ILE A 250 -7.54 -20.99 17.73
N PRO A 251 -6.19 -20.96 17.87
CA PRO A 251 -5.53 -20.63 19.14
C PRO A 251 -5.92 -19.22 19.64
N SER A 252 -6.28 -19.07 20.91
CA SER A 252 -6.67 -17.77 21.49
C SER A 252 -5.62 -16.68 21.27
N VAL A 253 -4.33 -17.04 21.31
CA VAL A 253 -3.19 -16.14 21.08
C VAL A 253 -3.19 -15.56 19.65
N TYR A 254 -3.67 -16.32 18.65
CA TYR A 254 -3.80 -15.83 17.28
C TYR A 254 -4.78 -14.65 17.21
N LEU A 255 -5.97 -14.80 17.82
CA LEU A 255 -6.96 -13.72 17.89
C LEU A 255 -6.43 -12.52 18.68
N ILE A 256 -5.79 -12.77 19.83
CA ILE A 256 -5.19 -11.71 20.66
C ILE A 256 -4.20 -10.85 19.85
N LYS A 257 -3.29 -11.48 19.09
CA LYS A 257 -2.30 -10.78 18.26
C LYS A 257 -2.91 -10.10 17.03
N ARG A 258 -3.96 -10.66 16.42
CA ARG A 258 -4.65 -10.05 15.26
C ARG A 258 -5.59 -8.90 15.64
N ILE A 259 -6.02 -8.79 16.89
CA ILE A 259 -6.93 -7.73 17.39
C ILE A 259 -6.17 -6.69 18.27
N PRO A 260 -4.83 -6.62 18.18
CA PRO A 260 -3.91 -6.15 19.24
C PRO A 260 -4.52 -6.00 20.65
N LEU A 261 -4.84 -7.13 21.27
CA LEU A 261 -5.25 -7.16 22.67
C LEU A 261 -4.03 -7.37 23.57
N LYS A 262 -4.06 -6.78 24.78
CA LYS A 262 -2.96 -6.85 25.74
C LYS A 262 -2.56 -8.31 26.05
N PHE A 263 -1.33 -8.66 25.66
CA PHE A 263 -0.77 -10.00 25.77
C PHE A 263 0.46 -10.04 26.67
N ASN A 264 0.33 -10.65 27.84
CA ASN A 264 1.46 -11.12 28.63
C ASN A 264 1.02 -12.31 29.53
N LYS A 265 1.98 -13.01 30.13
CA LYS A 265 1.72 -14.21 30.97
C LYS A 265 0.77 -13.97 32.15
N THR A 266 0.67 -12.74 32.66
CA THR A 266 -0.18 -12.42 33.84
C THR A 266 -1.57 -11.90 33.46
N THR A 267 -1.74 -11.30 32.27
CA THR A 267 -3.04 -10.79 31.80
C THR A 267 -3.78 -11.75 30.89
N ILE A 268 -3.12 -12.75 30.28
CA ILE A 268 -3.72 -13.62 29.27
C ILE A 268 -5.07 -14.23 29.68
N SER A 269 -5.23 -14.68 30.94
CA SER A 269 -6.52 -15.20 31.43
C SER A 269 -7.64 -14.15 31.40
N ARG A 270 -7.33 -12.87 31.67
CA ARG A 270 -8.29 -11.76 31.55
C ARG A 270 -8.59 -11.42 30.08
N THR A 271 -7.58 -11.52 29.22
CA THR A 271 -7.75 -11.31 27.77
C THR A 271 -8.61 -12.41 27.15
N VAL A 272 -8.42 -13.69 27.50
CA VAL A 272 -9.27 -14.80 27.04
C VAL A 272 -10.70 -14.67 27.57
N LYS A 273 -10.92 -14.24 28.82
CA LYS A 273 -12.28 -13.90 29.31
C LYS A 273 -12.93 -12.73 28.56
N THR A 274 -12.14 -11.83 27.98
CA THR A 274 -12.65 -10.77 27.11
C THR A 274 -13.07 -11.34 25.76
N LEU A 275 -12.29 -12.26 25.17
CA LEU A 275 -12.70 -13.03 23.99
C LEU A 275 -13.97 -13.83 24.26
N GLU A 276 -14.08 -14.50 25.41
CA GLU A 276 -15.27 -15.25 25.84
C GLU A 276 -16.54 -14.37 25.86
N ARG A 277 -16.45 -13.16 26.45
CA ARG A 277 -17.55 -12.18 26.42
C ARG A 277 -17.93 -11.78 25.00
N CYS A 278 -16.95 -11.60 24.11
CA CYS A 278 -17.22 -11.30 22.70
C CYS A 278 -17.88 -12.49 21.98
N CYS A 279 -17.46 -13.73 22.25
CA CYS A 279 -18.08 -14.93 21.69
C CYS A 279 -19.52 -15.10 22.17
N LYS A 280 -19.82 -14.74 23.43
CA LYS A 280 -21.19 -14.68 23.96
C LYS A 280 -22.05 -13.65 23.22
N GLU A 281 -21.54 -12.45 22.96
CA GLU A 281 -22.25 -11.43 22.15
C GLU A 281 -22.51 -11.91 20.71
N LEU A 282 -21.58 -12.65 20.09
CA LEU A 282 -21.80 -13.25 18.76
C LEU A 282 -22.90 -14.31 18.77
N LEU A 283 -22.95 -15.14 19.82
CA LEU A 283 -23.98 -16.17 20.00
C LEU A 283 -25.36 -15.54 20.24
N GLU A 284 -25.44 -14.51 21.09
CA GLU A 284 -26.66 -13.76 21.38
C GLU A 284 -27.23 -13.01 20.17
N LYS A 285 -26.38 -12.68 19.19
CA LYS A 285 -26.77 -12.04 17.92
C LYS A 285 -26.95 -13.03 16.77
N GLU A 286 -26.94 -14.34 17.05
CA GLU A 286 -27.09 -15.41 16.04
C GLU A 286 -26.04 -15.33 14.90
N LEU A 287 -24.83 -14.84 15.22
CA LEU A 287 -23.70 -14.73 14.28
C LEU A 287 -22.76 -15.94 14.32
N ILE A 288 -22.94 -16.80 15.31
CA ILE A 288 -22.40 -18.16 15.47
C ILE A 288 -23.48 -19.03 16.13
N THR A 289 -23.48 -20.34 15.90
CA THR A 289 -24.43 -21.27 16.56
C THR A 289 -23.96 -21.75 17.92
N LYS A 290 -22.63 -21.81 18.12
CA LYS A 290 -21.98 -22.23 19.36
C LYS A 290 -20.52 -21.79 19.38
N TYR A 291 -19.94 -21.67 20.57
CA TYR A 291 -18.49 -21.68 20.75
C TYR A 291 -18.08 -22.61 21.90
N ASN A 292 -16.85 -23.12 21.87
CA ASN A 292 -16.19 -23.77 23.00
C ASN A 292 -14.83 -23.10 23.26
N ILE A 293 -14.40 -23.00 24.51
CA ILE A 293 -13.03 -22.60 24.87
C ILE A 293 -12.32 -23.82 25.45
N LEU A 294 -11.33 -24.33 24.71
CA LEU A 294 -10.51 -25.47 25.12
C LEU A 294 -9.26 -24.96 25.83
N ARG A 295 -8.95 -25.49 27.01
CA ARG A 295 -7.77 -25.10 27.79
C ARG A 295 -6.83 -26.28 27.97
N ASN A 296 -5.83 -26.38 27.10
CA ASN A 296 -4.77 -27.37 27.19
C ASN A 296 -3.76 -26.96 28.29
N ARG A 297 -4.14 -27.14 29.57
CA ARG A 297 -3.37 -26.79 30.78
C ARG A 297 -3.17 -25.27 30.98
N LYS A 298 -2.45 -24.60 30.07
CA LYS A 298 -2.14 -23.16 30.12
C LYS A 298 -3.17 -22.33 29.34
N TRP A 299 -3.17 -21.01 29.57
CA TRP A 299 -4.01 -20.09 28.80
C TRP A 299 -3.36 -19.70 27.47
N GLU A 300 -2.04 -19.77 27.39
CA GLU A 300 -1.20 -19.59 26.19
C GLU A 300 -1.49 -20.68 25.15
N GLU A 301 -1.87 -21.86 25.61
CA GLU A 301 -2.19 -23.06 24.82
C GLU A 301 -3.71 -23.25 24.66
N SER A 302 -4.52 -22.21 24.97
CA SER A 302 -5.98 -22.28 24.80
C SER A 302 -6.40 -22.05 23.35
N GLU A 303 -7.47 -22.74 22.95
CA GLU A 303 -8.05 -22.70 21.62
C GLU A 303 -9.54 -22.36 21.73
N ILE A 304 -10.08 -21.66 20.73
CA ILE A 304 -11.51 -21.37 20.62
C ILE A 304 -12.05 -22.08 19.39
N GLU A 305 -13.10 -22.85 19.59
CA GLU A 305 -13.91 -23.45 18.52
C GLU A 305 -15.13 -22.58 18.28
N PHE A 306 -15.43 -22.31 17.01
CA PHE A 306 -16.62 -21.62 16.54
C PHE A 306 -17.41 -22.58 15.64
N PHE A 307 -18.72 -22.63 15.86
CA PHE A 307 -19.65 -23.41 15.07
C PHE A 307 -20.63 -22.47 14.36
N PHE A 308 -21.04 -22.87 13.16
CA PHE A 308 -21.99 -22.16 12.30
C PHE A 308 -23.00 -23.17 11.74
N ASP A 309 -24.03 -22.67 11.05
CA ASP A 309 -24.93 -23.48 10.24
C ASP A 309 -25.00 -22.96 8.80
N GLU A 310 -25.74 -23.66 7.93
CA GLU A 310 -25.89 -23.27 6.54
C GLU A 310 -26.61 -21.93 6.31
N SER A 311 -27.36 -21.42 7.29
CA SER A 311 -27.97 -20.09 7.18
C SER A 311 -26.88 -19.00 7.17
N HIS A 312 -25.80 -19.17 7.93
CA HIS A 312 -24.66 -18.25 7.95
C HIS A 312 -23.94 -18.21 6.59
N ASN A 313 -23.82 -19.37 5.93
CA ASN A 313 -23.28 -19.46 4.57
C ASN A 313 -24.23 -18.81 3.55
N THR A 314 -25.52 -19.10 3.65
CA THR A 314 -26.56 -18.53 2.79
C THR A 314 -26.60 -17.00 2.88
N ILE A 315 -26.56 -16.44 4.10
CA ILE A 315 -26.50 -14.98 4.34
C ILE A 315 -25.23 -14.38 3.72
N LYS A 316 -24.06 -15.00 3.97
CA LYS A 316 -22.77 -14.54 3.43
C LYS A 316 -22.78 -14.52 1.88
N GLN A 317 -23.31 -15.58 1.26
CA GLN A 317 -23.39 -15.70 -0.20
C GLN A 317 -24.44 -14.75 -0.80
N LYS A 318 -25.59 -14.56 -0.14
CA LYS A 318 -26.60 -13.56 -0.52
C LYS A 318 -26.03 -12.15 -0.49
N ASN A 319 -25.35 -11.78 0.59
CA ASN A 319 -24.71 -10.46 0.73
C ASN A 319 -23.66 -10.23 -0.36
N PHE A 320 -22.91 -11.28 -0.75
CA PHE A 320 -21.98 -11.20 -1.88
C PHE A 320 -22.66 -10.82 -3.19
N TYR A 321 -23.66 -11.60 -3.59
CA TYR A 321 -24.27 -11.43 -4.89
C TYR A 321 -25.13 -10.16 -4.95
N MET A 322 -25.79 -9.79 -3.85
CA MET A 322 -26.49 -8.50 -3.77
C MET A 322 -25.53 -7.32 -3.99
N ASP A 323 -24.45 -7.25 -3.22
CA ASP A 323 -23.48 -6.15 -3.33
C ASP A 323 -22.73 -6.16 -4.67
N LYS A 324 -22.31 -7.34 -5.15
CA LYS A 324 -21.67 -7.49 -6.47
C LYS A 324 -22.58 -6.98 -7.59
N ASN A 325 -23.87 -7.33 -7.57
CA ASN A 325 -24.82 -6.92 -8.61
C ASN A 325 -25.13 -5.42 -8.51
N GLU A 326 -25.34 -4.91 -7.30
CA GLU A 326 -25.55 -3.47 -7.04
C GLU A 326 -24.33 -2.65 -7.49
N PHE A 327 -23.12 -3.04 -7.09
CA PHE A 327 -21.86 -2.44 -7.52
C PHE A 327 -21.70 -2.49 -9.04
N THR A 328 -21.94 -3.64 -9.67
CA THR A 328 -21.88 -3.79 -11.13
C THR A 328 -22.85 -2.82 -11.82
N ASN A 329 -24.09 -2.74 -11.36
CA ASN A 329 -25.10 -1.82 -11.91
C ASN A 329 -24.69 -0.34 -11.74
N VAL A 330 -24.13 0.03 -10.58
CA VAL A 330 -23.61 1.38 -10.34
C VAL A 330 -22.47 1.70 -11.31
N ILE A 331 -21.51 0.80 -11.49
CA ILE A 331 -20.37 1.01 -12.40
C ILE A 331 -20.81 1.04 -13.87
N THR A 332 -21.75 0.20 -14.31
CA THR A 332 -22.23 0.23 -15.71
C THR A 332 -23.02 1.49 -16.01
N ASN A 333 -23.86 1.95 -15.06
CA ASN A 333 -24.69 3.14 -15.20
C ASN A 333 -23.93 4.44 -14.84
N PHE A 334 -22.67 4.35 -14.42
CA PHE A 334 -21.82 5.51 -14.16
C PHE A 334 -21.56 6.26 -15.47
N ASP A 335 -22.14 7.44 -15.62
CA ASP A 335 -22.00 8.26 -16.82
C ASP A 335 -20.76 9.17 -16.71
N SER A 336 -19.71 8.80 -17.42
CA SER A 336 -18.46 9.56 -17.48
C SER A 336 -18.61 10.95 -18.10
N SER A 337 -19.69 11.22 -18.85
CA SER A 337 -19.88 12.47 -19.60
C SER A 337 -20.32 13.66 -18.73
N LEU A 338 -20.72 13.41 -17.48
CA LEU A 338 -21.16 14.44 -16.53
C LEU A 338 -20.00 15.11 -15.76
N LEU A 339 -18.76 14.67 -15.97
CA LEU A 339 -17.57 15.14 -15.26
C LEU A 339 -16.61 15.87 -16.21
N ILE A 340 -16.88 17.16 -16.45
CA ILE A 340 -16.14 18.00 -17.40
C ILE A 340 -15.08 18.88 -16.67
N SER A 341 -14.76 18.57 -15.41
CA SER A 341 -13.65 19.24 -14.69
C SER A 341 -12.41 18.35 -14.62
N HIS A 342 -11.27 18.87 -15.07
CA HIS A 342 -9.96 18.18 -15.02
C HIS A 342 -9.53 17.81 -13.58
N THR A 343 -10.13 18.42 -12.57
CA THR A 343 -9.93 18.12 -11.14
C THR A 343 -10.60 16.83 -10.69
N GLU A 344 -11.64 16.35 -11.38
CA GLU A 344 -12.40 15.16 -10.97
C GLU A 344 -11.94 13.87 -11.66
N GLU A 345 -11.33 13.95 -12.85
CA GLU A 345 -10.89 12.78 -13.64
C GLU A 345 -9.96 11.84 -12.85
N GLU A 346 -9.02 12.39 -12.06
CA GLU A 346 -8.14 11.57 -11.22
C GLU A 346 -8.88 10.81 -10.11
N SER A 347 -10.00 11.35 -9.61
CA SER A 347 -10.77 10.77 -8.51
C SER A 347 -11.70 9.64 -8.95
N VAL A 348 -12.16 9.67 -10.21
CA VAL A 348 -13.05 8.65 -10.79
C VAL A 348 -12.34 7.66 -11.71
N SER A 349 -11.06 7.91 -12.03
CA SER A 349 -10.19 6.98 -12.79
C SER A 349 -10.32 5.50 -12.36
N PRO A 350 -10.37 5.15 -11.05
CA PRO A 350 -10.54 3.75 -10.64
C PRO A 350 -11.88 3.13 -11.06
N LEU A 351 -12.98 3.91 -11.02
CA LEU A 351 -14.30 3.48 -11.47
C LEU A 351 -14.32 3.28 -13.00
N ILE A 352 -13.68 4.18 -13.74
CA ILE A 352 -13.58 4.11 -15.21
C ILE A 352 -12.74 2.89 -15.65
N GLU A 353 -11.62 2.62 -14.97
CA GLU A 353 -10.82 1.41 -15.21
C GLU A 353 -11.63 0.13 -14.94
N VAL A 354 -12.36 0.06 -13.81
CA VAL A 354 -13.22 -1.09 -13.48
C VAL A 354 -14.42 -1.20 -14.44
N LYS A 355 -14.98 -0.08 -14.93
CA LYS A 355 -16.03 -0.09 -15.95
C LYS A 355 -15.54 -0.75 -17.25
N LYS A 356 -14.34 -0.39 -17.71
CA LYS A 356 -13.69 -1.04 -18.87
C LYS A 356 -13.44 -2.53 -18.62
N GLU A 357 -12.99 -2.91 -17.42
CA GLU A 357 -12.85 -4.32 -17.02
C GLU A 357 -14.19 -5.07 -17.07
N ILE A 358 -15.30 -4.46 -16.66
CA ILE A 358 -16.65 -5.06 -16.68
C ILE A 358 -17.22 -5.12 -18.10
N GLU A 359 -17.06 -4.07 -18.90
CA GLU A 359 -17.55 -4.03 -20.29
C GLU A 359 -16.86 -5.09 -21.16
N ASN A 360 -15.55 -5.28 -20.98
CA ASN A 360 -14.80 -6.39 -21.57
C ASN A 360 -15.25 -7.79 -21.09
N ASN A 361 -16.06 -7.86 -20.03
CA ASN A 361 -16.64 -9.09 -19.47
C ASN A 361 -18.16 -9.24 -19.71
N ASN A 362 -18.81 -8.32 -20.43
CA ASN A 362 -20.21 -8.47 -20.81
C ASN A 362 -20.39 -9.67 -21.77
N PRO A 363 -21.50 -10.44 -21.67
CA PRO A 363 -21.70 -11.63 -22.49
C PRO A 363 -21.97 -11.29 -23.97
N THR A 364 -20.88 -11.16 -24.72
CA THR A 364 -20.85 -11.15 -26.19
C THR A 364 -21.17 -12.52 -26.76
N GLU A 365 -21.50 -12.58 -28.05
CA GLU A 365 -21.76 -13.85 -28.74
C GLU A 365 -20.51 -14.74 -28.83
N GLU A 366 -19.32 -14.12 -28.82
CA GLU A 366 -18.02 -14.79 -28.69
C GLU A 366 -17.86 -15.49 -27.33
N MET A 367 -18.25 -14.84 -26.23
CA MET A 367 -18.24 -15.48 -24.90
C MET A 367 -19.18 -16.67 -24.83
N VAL A 368 -20.41 -16.52 -25.35
CA VAL A 368 -21.42 -17.59 -25.34
C VAL A 368 -20.96 -18.79 -26.19
N SER A 369 -20.40 -18.54 -27.39
CA SER A 369 -19.86 -19.59 -28.26
C SER A 369 -18.62 -20.27 -27.67
N LYS A 370 -17.72 -19.52 -27.03
CA LYS A 370 -16.55 -20.08 -26.32
C LYS A 370 -16.94 -21.05 -25.19
N ILE A 371 -18.01 -20.75 -24.44
CA ILE A 371 -18.56 -21.64 -23.41
C ILE A 371 -19.24 -22.86 -24.05
N LEU A 372 -20.05 -22.68 -25.10
CA LEU A 372 -20.69 -23.79 -25.84
C LEU A 372 -19.67 -24.79 -26.37
N ASN A 373 -18.55 -24.32 -26.92
CA ASN A 373 -17.47 -25.16 -27.45
C ASN A 373 -16.72 -25.98 -26.38
N LYS A 374 -16.87 -25.62 -25.09
CA LYS A 374 -16.30 -26.35 -23.95
C LYS A 374 -17.25 -27.39 -23.34
N MET A 375 -18.53 -27.34 -23.67
CA MET A 375 -19.54 -28.32 -23.24
C MET A 375 -19.48 -29.63 -24.05
N PRO A 376 -20.21 -30.70 -23.63
CA PRO A 376 -20.40 -31.90 -24.47
C PRO A 376 -21.03 -31.56 -25.83
N ILE A 377 -20.69 -32.30 -26.89
CA ILE A 377 -21.10 -31.99 -28.29
C ILE A 377 -22.61 -31.76 -28.44
N LYS A 378 -23.45 -32.55 -27.76
CA LYS A 378 -24.93 -32.42 -27.74
C LYS A 378 -25.44 -31.08 -27.18
N ALA A 379 -24.58 -30.26 -26.57
CA ALA A 379 -24.91 -28.90 -26.12
C ALA A 379 -25.09 -27.93 -27.29
N LEU A 380 -24.35 -28.12 -28.40
CA LEU A 380 -24.37 -27.27 -29.58
C LEU A 380 -25.73 -27.30 -30.31
N GLU A 381 -26.48 -28.39 -30.16
CA GLU A 381 -27.80 -28.60 -30.76
C GLU A 381 -28.92 -27.87 -29.99
N LEU A 382 -28.67 -27.44 -28.75
CA LEU A 382 -29.70 -26.90 -27.85
C LEU A 382 -29.90 -25.39 -28.04
N LYS A 383 -30.84 -25.00 -28.92
CA LYS A 383 -31.24 -23.59 -29.18
C LYS A 383 -31.56 -22.76 -27.92
N THR A 384 -31.95 -23.38 -26.81
CA THR A 384 -32.29 -22.68 -25.57
C THR A 384 -31.09 -22.43 -24.64
N LEU A 385 -29.97 -23.13 -24.87
CA LEU A 385 -28.77 -23.10 -24.05
C LEU A 385 -27.94 -21.80 -24.20
N PRO A 386 -27.79 -21.18 -25.39
CA PRO A 386 -27.15 -19.86 -25.52
C PRO A 386 -27.78 -18.79 -24.62
N LYS A 387 -29.12 -18.78 -24.50
CA LYS A 387 -29.82 -17.87 -23.58
C LYS A 387 -29.50 -18.20 -22.12
N ALA A 388 -29.56 -19.48 -21.73
CA ALA A 388 -29.20 -19.89 -20.38
C ALA A 388 -27.74 -19.56 -20.03
N ILE A 389 -26.81 -19.67 -20.97
CA ILE A 389 -25.41 -19.25 -20.80
C ILE A 389 -25.32 -17.72 -20.65
N LYS A 390 -26.00 -16.94 -21.50
CA LYS A 390 -26.04 -15.47 -21.41
C LYS A 390 -26.59 -14.98 -20.06
N ASP A 391 -27.66 -15.61 -19.59
CA ASP A 391 -28.26 -15.32 -18.28
C ASP A 391 -27.33 -15.79 -17.13
N SER A 392 -26.68 -16.95 -17.27
CA SER A 392 -25.70 -17.45 -16.28
C SER A 392 -24.43 -16.61 -16.20
N ILE A 393 -23.92 -16.06 -17.32
CA ILE A 393 -22.76 -15.15 -17.32
C ILE A 393 -23.10 -13.88 -16.54
N LYS A 394 -24.33 -13.35 -16.68
CA LYS A 394 -24.79 -12.19 -15.88
C LYS A 394 -24.84 -12.51 -14.38
N THR A 395 -25.40 -13.66 -14.01
CA THR A 395 -25.59 -14.04 -12.60
C THR A 395 -24.27 -14.46 -11.93
N TYR A 396 -23.48 -15.33 -12.56
CA TYR A 396 -22.34 -16.01 -11.95
C TYR A 396 -20.98 -15.52 -12.46
N GLY A 397 -20.92 -14.89 -13.63
CA GLY A 397 -19.68 -14.36 -14.26
C GLY A 397 -19.03 -15.35 -15.24
N PHE A 398 -18.44 -14.82 -16.31
CA PHE A 398 -17.91 -15.60 -17.45
C PHE A 398 -16.97 -16.74 -17.04
N GLU A 399 -15.92 -16.47 -16.25
CA GLU A 399 -14.91 -17.48 -15.91
C GLU A 399 -15.47 -18.63 -15.07
N HIS A 400 -16.42 -18.36 -14.16
CA HIS A 400 -17.06 -19.42 -13.38
C HIS A 400 -17.94 -20.30 -14.28
N VAL A 401 -18.75 -19.69 -15.14
CA VAL A 401 -19.59 -20.40 -16.12
C VAL A 401 -18.75 -21.22 -17.10
N GLU A 402 -17.59 -20.71 -17.53
CA GLU A 402 -16.63 -21.44 -18.38
C GLU A 402 -16.08 -22.70 -17.70
N LEU A 403 -15.66 -22.59 -16.44
CA LEU A 403 -15.13 -23.73 -15.68
C LEU A 403 -16.20 -24.77 -15.33
N VAL A 404 -17.45 -24.35 -15.09
CA VAL A 404 -18.59 -25.28 -14.92
C VAL A 404 -18.89 -26.01 -16.23
N ALA A 405 -18.79 -25.34 -17.38
CA ALA A 405 -18.94 -25.98 -18.69
C ALA A 405 -17.83 -27.01 -18.97
N GLU A 406 -16.59 -26.75 -18.56
CA GLU A 406 -15.48 -27.71 -18.62
C GLU A 406 -15.72 -28.92 -17.69
N TYR A 407 -16.18 -28.69 -16.45
CA TYR A 407 -16.55 -29.75 -15.52
C TYR A 407 -17.59 -30.71 -16.12
N MET A 408 -18.65 -30.17 -16.74
CA MET A 408 -19.69 -30.97 -17.39
C MET A 408 -19.18 -31.89 -18.51
N LYS A 409 -18.08 -31.51 -19.19
CA LYS A 409 -17.46 -32.34 -20.22
C LYS A 409 -16.87 -33.64 -19.66
N LEU A 410 -16.40 -33.61 -18.40
CA LEU A 410 -15.82 -34.76 -17.71
C LEU A 410 -16.90 -35.76 -17.24
N HIS A 411 -18.09 -35.28 -16.87
CA HIS A 411 -19.11 -36.06 -16.17
C HIS A 411 -20.22 -36.69 -17.04
N LYS A 412 -20.02 -36.83 -18.37
CA LYS A 412 -20.91 -37.54 -19.32
C LYS A 412 -22.42 -37.29 -19.11
N VAL A 413 -22.78 -36.02 -19.00
CA VAL A 413 -24.13 -35.55 -18.62
C VAL A 413 -25.20 -35.95 -19.65
N SER A 414 -26.34 -36.47 -19.18
CA SER A 414 -27.50 -36.82 -20.01
C SER A 414 -28.41 -35.62 -20.34
N ASN A 415 -28.86 -34.87 -19.33
CA ASN A 415 -29.67 -33.66 -19.49
C ASN A 415 -28.82 -32.39 -19.27
N ILE A 416 -28.15 -31.96 -20.35
CA ILE A 416 -27.14 -30.89 -20.34
C ILE A 416 -27.68 -29.58 -19.74
N ARG A 417 -28.84 -29.08 -20.21
CA ARG A 417 -29.39 -27.80 -19.73
C ARG A 417 -29.72 -27.84 -18.23
N SER A 418 -30.43 -28.88 -17.78
CA SER A 418 -30.85 -28.96 -16.36
C SER A 418 -29.64 -29.14 -15.44
N TYR A 419 -28.67 -29.96 -15.84
CA TYR A 419 -27.44 -30.18 -15.08
C TYR A 419 -26.56 -28.93 -15.02
N PHE A 420 -26.44 -28.16 -16.11
CA PHE A 420 -25.71 -26.90 -16.14
C PHE A 420 -26.27 -25.89 -15.12
N VAL A 421 -27.59 -25.72 -15.11
CA VAL A 421 -28.28 -24.82 -14.17
C VAL A 421 -28.10 -25.33 -12.73
N GLN A 422 -28.33 -26.62 -12.47
CA GLN A 422 -28.17 -27.18 -11.13
C GLN A 422 -26.71 -27.15 -10.63
N ALA A 423 -25.71 -27.30 -11.50
CA ALA A 423 -24.31 -27.21 -11.12
C ALA A 423 -23.91 -25.79 -10.70
N LEU A 424 -24.50 -24.76 -11.33
CA LEU A 424 -24.35 -23.35 -10.94
C LEU A 424 -25.13 -22.99 -9.67
N GLU A 425 -26.34 -23.52 -9.50
CA GLU A 425 -27.21 -23.22 -8.35
C GLU A 425 -26.79 -23.96 -7.06
N LYS A 426 -26.24 -25.17 -7.18
CA LYS A 426 -25.94 -26.07 -6.05
C LYS A 426 -24.43 -26.33 -5.85
N GLY A 427 -23.55 -25.57 -6.52
CA GLY A 427 -22.11 -25.62 -6.32
C GLY A 427 -21.42 -26.94 -6.70
N TRP A 428 -22.03 -27.78 -7.54
CA TRP A 428 -21.53 -29.14 -7.83
C TRP A 428 -20.13 -29.20 -8.47
N ALA A 429 -19.66 -28.08 -9.03
CA ALA A 429 -18.35 -27.97 -9.66
C ALA A 429 -17.35 -27.14 -8.83
N ASP A 430 -17.70 -26.66 -7.62
CA ASP A 430 -16.91 -25.64 -6.92
C ASP A 430 -15.49 -26.12 -6.56
N ASP A 431 -15.32 -27.38 -6.15
CA ASP A 431 -13.99 -27.99 -5.93
C ASP A 431 -13.13 -28.00 -7.21
N TYR A 432 -13.74 -28.29 -8.36
CA TYR A 432 -13.07 -28.27 -9.66
C TYR A 432 -12.71 -26.84 -10.09
N VAL A 433 -13.64 -25.90 -9.90
CA VAL A 433 -13.46 -24.46 -10.19
C VAL A 433 -12.32 -23.89 -9.34
N ALA A 434 -12.26 -24.22 -8.05
CA ALA A 434 -11.19 -23.79 -7.14
C ALA A 434 -9.82 -24.32 -7.62
N LYS A 435 -9.71 -25.64 -7.84
CA LYS A 435 -8.47 -26.30 -8.28
C LYS A 435 -7.97 -25.77 -9.63
N GLN A 436 -8.86 -25.48 -10.58
CA GLN A 436 -8.47 -24.90 -11.87
C GLN A 436 -8.04 -23.43 -11.76
N LYS A 437 -8.63 -22.66 -10.84
CA LYS A 437 -8.18 -21.27 -10.57
C LYS A 437 -6.79 -21.24 -9.97
N GLU A 438 -6.45 -22.15 -9.06
CA GLU A 438 -5.08 -22.28 -8.53
C GLU A 438 -4.05 -22.61 -9.62
N LEU A 439 -4.38 -23.56 -10.51
CA LEU A 439 -3.53 -23.93 -11.65
C LEU A 439 -3.33 -22.75 -12.61
N LYS A 440 -4.43 -22.06 -13.00
CA LYS A 440 -4.37 -20.83 -13.82
C LYS A 440 -3.53 -19.74 -13.14
N ASN A 441 -3.60 -19.58 -11.82
CA ASN A 441 -2.80 -18.60 -11.09
C ASN A 441 -1.31 -18.95 -11.10
N LYS A 442 -0.93 -20.21 -10.86
CA LYS A 442 0.47 -20.67 -10.95
C LYS A 442 1.07 -20.42 -12.35
N ILE A 443 0.31 -20.71 -13.40
CA ILE A 443 0.72 -20.46 -14.81
C ILE A 443 0.87 -18.96 -15.10
N LYS A 444 -0.06 -18.12 -14.61
CA LYS A 444 0.04 -16.66 -14.74
C LYS A 444 1.29 -16.09 -14.06
N THR A 445 1.70 -16.61 -12.90
CA THR A 445 2.93 -16.16 -12.22
C THR A 445 4.19 -16.43 -13.05
N VAL A 446 4.30 -17.61 -13.67
CA VAL A 446 5.43 -17.98 -14.53
C VAL A 446 5.49 -17.11 -15.78
N ASN A 447 4.36 -16.96 -16.50
CA ASN A 447 4.30 -16.08 -17.66
C ASN A 447 4.57 -14.62 -17.30
N TYR A 448 4.16 -14.16 -16.11
CA TYR A 448 4.36 -12.78 -15.67
C TYR A 448 5.85 -12.45 -15.41
N GLN A 449 6.60 -13.38 -14.81
CA GLN A 449 8.06 -13.24 -14.71
C GLN A 449 8.72 -13.14 -16.08
N GLN A 450 8.18 -13.85 -17.08
CA GLN A 450 8.69 -13.84 -18.44
C GLN A 450 8.30 -12.55 -19.20
N THR A 451 7.12 -11.96 -18.93
CA THR A 451 6.75 -10.64 -19.48
C THR A 451 7.47 -9.48 -18.81
N LEU A 452 7.81 -9.55 -17.52
CA LEU A 452 8.62 -8.51 -16.86
C LEU A 452 10.00 -8.37 -17.54
N ILE A 453 10.65 -9.51 -17.83
CA ILE A 453 11.93 -9.53 -18.57
C ILE A 453 11.76 -8.94 -19.99
N LEU A 454 10.61 -9.16 -20.65
CA LEU A 454 10.32 -8.58 -21.96
C LEU A 454 9.99 -7.08 -21.89
N GLU A 455 9.37 -6.59 -20.82
CA GLU A 455 9.08 -5.17 -20.60
C GLU A 455 10.36 -4.39 -20.25
N GLU A 456 11.24 -4.95 -19.42
CA GLU A 456 12.58 -4.38 -19.14
C GLU A 456 13.42 -4.28 -20.42
N VAL A 457 13.47 -5.35 -21.23
CA VAL A 457 14.18 -5.34 -22.53
C VAL A 457 13.54 -4.36 -23.52
N ASN A 458 12.21 -4.25 -23.59
CA ASN A 458 11.54 -3.30 -24.48
C ASN A 458 11.75 -1.84 -24.06
N GLN A 459 11.82 -1.55 -22.75
CA GLN A 459 12.16 -0.20 -22.26
C GLN A 459 13.60 0.17 -22.62
N GLU A 460 14.55 -0.74 -22.45
CA GLU A 460 15.96 -0.53 -22.85
C GLU A 460 16.09 -0.29 -24.37
N VAL A 461 15.30 -1.01 -25.19
CA VAL A 461 15.25 -0.82 -26.66
C VAL A 461 14.58 0.50 -27.03
N GLU A 462 13.49 0.92 -26.38
CA GLU A 462 12.88 2.23 -26.61
C GLU A 462 13.81 3.38 -26.23
N GLU A 463 14.53 3.27 -25.10
CA GLU A 463 15.47 4.30 -24.64
C GLU A 463 16.67 4.41 -25.59
N LYS A 464 17.25 3.28 -26.01
CA LYS A 464 18.30 3.22 -27.05
C LYS A 464 17.82 3.86 -28.36
N ASN A 465 16.59 3.59 -28.80
CA ASN A 465 16.03 4.20 -30.02
C ASN A 465 15.81 5.72 -29.87
N LYS A 466 15.23 6.20 -28.77
CA LYS A 466 15.02 7.64 -28.51
C LYS A 466 16.35 8.41 -28.45
N ILE A 467 17.40 7.82 -27.87
CA ILE A 467 18.74 8.41 -27.82
C ILE A 467 19.44 8.36 -29.18
N LYS A 468 19.25 7.28 -29.94
CA LYS A 468 19.72 7.16 -31.34
C LYS A 468 19.11 8.24 -32.23
N GLU A 469 17.79 8.45 -32.17
CA GLU A 469 17.09 9.51 -32.92
C GLU A 469 17.60 10.91 -32.54
N LYS A 470 17.74 11.21 -31.23
CA LYS A 470 18.33 12.47 -30.76
C LYS A 470 19.76 12.67 -31.27
N TYR A 471 20.61 11.65 -31.23
CA TYR A 471 21.97 11.71 -31.77
C TYR A 471 21.97 12.04 -33.27
N PHE A 472 21.07 11.43 -34.05
CA PHE A 472 20.96 11.75 -35.48
C PHE A 472 20.43 13.15 -35.78
N SER A 473 19.70 13.79 -34.86
CA SER A 473 19.25 15.18 -35.01
C SER A 473 20.30 16.26 -34.72
N LEU A 474 21.44 15.91 -34.10
CA LEU A 474 22.53 16.85 -33.78
C LEU A 474 23.29 17.36 -35.02
N THR A 475 24.06 18.44 -34.85
CA THR A 475 24.95 18.94 -35.90
C THR A 475 26.15 18.01 -36.14
N ASN A 476 26.81 18.16 -37.29
CA ASN A 476 27.97 17.32 -37.65
C ASN A 476 29.18 17.55 -36.72
N GLU A 477 29.33 18.75 -36.16
CA GLU A 477 30.41 19.09 -35.22
C GLU A 477 30.19 18.39 -33.87
N GLU A 478 28.98 18.47 -33.32
CA GLU A 478 28.60 17.78 -32.07
C GLU A 478 28.72 16.27 -32.20
N LYS A 479 28.28 15.69 -33.34
CA LYS A 479 28.44 14.26 -33.64
C LYS A 479 29.91 13.84 -33.64
N SER A 480 30.79 14.63 -34.28
CA SER A 480 32.24 14.36 -34.29
C SER A 480 32.86 14.45 -32.89
N MET A 481 32.36 15.34 -32.03
CA MET A 481 32.81 15.46 -30.65
C MET A 481 32.35 14.28 -29.79
N ILE A 482 31.08 13.89 -29.87
CA ILE A 482 30.50 12.72 -29.19
C ILE A 482 31.22 11.44 -29.63
N GLU A 483 31.49 11.27 -30.92
CA GLU A 483 32.21 10.10 -31.45
C GLU A 483 33.61 9.97 -30.84
N LYS A 484 34.35 11.07 -30.69
CA LYS A 484 35.69 11.06 -30.06
C LYS A 484 35.62 10.70 -28.58
N LEU A 485 34.59 11.15 -27.87
CA LEU A 485 34.37 10.82 -26.45
C LEU A 485 33.97 9.34 -26.28
N ALA A 486 33.02 8.85 -27.08
CA ALA A 486 32.62 7.44 -27.10
C ALA A 486 33.78 6.52 -27.49
N TYR A 487 34.63 6.92 -28.44
CA TYR A 487 35.84 6.19 -28.79
C TYR A 487 36.82 6.10 -27.62
N LYS A 488 37.03 7.19 -26.88
CA LYS A 488 37.91 7.21 -25.72
C LYS A 488 37.40 6.29 -24.61
N ASP A 489 36.12 6.40 -24.24
CA ASP A 489 35.49 5.52 -23.23
C ASP A 489 35.53 4.04 -23.65
N TYR A 490 35.32 3.74 -24.94
CA TYR A 490 35.45 2.39 -25.48
C TYR A 490 36.87 1.82 -25.36
N ILE A 491 37.91 2.62 -25.67
CA ILE A 491 39.31 2.20 -25.53
C ILE A 491 39.70 2.03 -24.06
N GLU A 492 39.19 2.89 -23.17
CA GLU A 492 39.38 2.79 -21.72
C GLU A 492 38.76 1.49 -21.16
N GLN A 493 37.53 1.14 -21.59
CA GLN A 493 36.91 -0.15 -21.28
C GLN A 493 37.67 -1.36 -21.86
N CYS A 494 38.33 -1.20 -23.02
CA CYS A 494 39.17 -2.26 -23.61
C CYS A 494 40.57 -2.38 -22.97
N GLY A 495 40.98 -1.42 -22.13
CA GLY A 495 42.29 -1.37 -21.48
C GLY A 495 43.50 -1.20 -22.41
N SER A 496 43.32 -1.15 -23.74
CA SER A 496 44.41 -1.00 -24.72
C SER A 496 43.91 -0.56 -26.11
N GLU A 497 44.72 0.23 -26.82
CA GLU A 497 44.40 0.73 -28.17
C GLU A 497 45.16 -0.05 -29.26
N GLY A 498 44.46 -0.93 -29.99
CA GLY A 498 45.04 -1.72 -31.08
C GLY A 498 44.27 -1.60 -32.41
N ILE A 499 44.86 -2.15 -33.47
CA ILE A 499 44.26 -2.19 -34.82
C ILE A 499 42.92 -2.94 -34.81
N ILE A 500 42.78 -3.95 -33.95
CA ILE A 500 41.57 -4.76 -33.81
C ILE A 500 40.46 -3.94 -33.15
N GLN A 501 40.76 -3.24 -32.05
CA GLN A 501 39.83 -2.36 -31.34
C GLN A 501 39.38 -1.18 -32.23
N LYS A 502 40.27 -0.61 -33.04
CA LYS A 502 39.93 0.40 -34.06
C LYS A 502 38.94 -0.14 -35.10
N LYS A 503 39.15 -1.35 -35.61
CA LYS A 503 38.21 -2.00 -36.54
C LYS A 503 36.88 -2.34 -35.87
N ALA A 504 36.91 -2.86 -34.64
CA ALA A 504 35.72 -3.22 -33.87
C ALA A 504 34.85 -1.99 -33.56
N PHE A 505 35.45 -0.88 -33.11
CA PHE A 505 34.73 0.38 -32.92
C PHE A 505 34.07 0.87 -34.21
N ASN A 506 34.80 0.90 -35.33
CA ASN A 506 34.24 1.35 -36.60
C ASN A 506 33.10 0.46 -37.12
N LEU A 507 33.09 -0.84 -36.80
CA LEU A 507 32.01 -1.76 -37.15
C LEU A 507 30.79 -1.64 -36.21
N GLY A 508 31.01 -1.42 -34.91
CA GLY A 508 29.98 -1.28 -33.88
C GLY A 508 29.56 0.16 -33.57
N LYS A 509 30.05 1.13 -34.35
CA LYS A 509 30.12 2.57 -34.02
C LYS A 509 28.82 3.17 -33.47
N GLU A 510 27.70 2.92 -34.13
CA GLU A 510 26.40 3.47 -33.71
C GLU A 510 25.95 2.92 -32.34
N GLY A 511 26.14 1.62 -32.10
CA GLY A 511 25.76 0.99 -30.83
C GLY A 511 26.60 1.51 -29.67
N ILE A 512 27.92 1.55 -29.87
CA ILE A 512 28.87 2.03 -28.86
C ILE A 512 28.63 3.51 -28.51
N ILE A 513 28.29 4.35 -29.50
CA ILE A 513 27.94 5.75 -29.27
C ILE A 513 26.63 5.87 -28.46
N VAL A 514 25.60 5.09 -28.78
CA VAL A 514 24.32 5.12 -28.04
C VAL A 514 24.50 4.63 -26.60
N GLU A 515 25.27 3.56 -26.38
CA GLU A 515 25.59 3.06 -25.03
C GLU A 515 26.41 4.08 -24.23
N PHE A 516 27.39 4.73 -24.85
CA PHE A 516 28.13 5.84 -24.22
C PHE A 516 27.20 6.99 -23.82
N LEU A 517 26.26 7.40 -24.69
CA LEU A 517 25.33 8.50 -24.43
C LEU A 517 24.34 8.18 -23.28
N ILE A 518 23.92 6.91 -23.15
CA ILE A 518 23.12 6.41 -22.02
C ILE A 518 23.95 6.47 -20.73
N LYS A 519 25.10 5.77 -20.72
CA LYS A 519 26.00 5.65 -19.56
C LYS A 519 26.42 7.01 -18.99
N SER A 520 26.64 8.00 -19.85
CA SER A 520 27.10 9.35 -19.48
C SER A 520 25.99 10.38 -19.25
N LYS A 521 24.71 10.05 -19.57
CA LYS A 521 23.57 10.99 -19.58
C LYS A 521 23.83 12.29 -20.37
N TYR A 522 24.71 12.23 -21.38
CA TYR A 522 25.25 13.41 -22.07
C TYR A 522 24.19 14.35 -22.66
N LEU A 523 23.07 13.78 -23.13
CA LEU A 523 21.96 14.54 -23.73
C LEU A 523 21.01 15.19 -22.71
N GLU A 524 21.06 14.79 -21.44
CA GLU A 524 20.26 15.40 -20.37
C GLU A 524 20.97 16.65 -19.81
N ASN A 525 22.30 16.58 -19.68
CA ASN A 525 23.11 17.63 -19.08
C ASN A 525 23.32 18.86 -19.97
N ASN A 526 23.13 18.75 -21.30
CA ASN A 526 23.38 19.83 -22.26
C ASN A 526 22.22 20.85 -22.43
N LYS A 527 21.23 20.89 -21.53
CA LYS A 527 20.07 21.81 -21.62
C LYS A 527 20.17 23.11 -20.82
N LYS A 528 21.32 23.42 -20.20
CA LYS A 528 21.56 24.68 -19.46
C LYS A 528 23.01 25.18 -19.61
N VAL A 529 23.35 25.80 -20.74
CA VAL A 529 24.61 26.58 -20.90
C VAL A 529 24.41 27.85 -21.76
N GLU A 530 23.37 28.61 -21.43
CA GLU A 530 23.56 30.04 -21.14
C GLU A 530 23.51 30.09 -19.60
N GLU A 531 24.54 30.45 -18.83
CA GLU A 531 25.81 31.14 -19.11
C GLU A 531 27.02 30.32 -18.57
N LYS A 532 28.23 30.55 -19.07
CA LYS A 532 29.48 30.08 -18.43
C LYS A 532 29.93 31.18 -17.44
N ILE A 533 30.39 30.88 -16.22
CA ILE A 533 31.80 30.58 -15.84
C ILE A 533 31.84 30.22 -14.33
N GLU A 534 32.81 29.40 -13.89
CA GLU A 534 33.27 29.14 -12.49
C GLU A 534 32.47 28.22 -11.52
N ILE A 535 32.73 26.90 -11.65
CA ILE A 535 33.20 25.90 -10.63
C ILE A 535 33.13 26.37 -9.13
N ILE A 536 32.64 25.61 -8.11
CA ILE A 536 33.14 24.33 -7.53
C ILE A 536 32.10 23.70 -6.55
N GLU A 537 31.86 22.38 -6.66
CA GLU A 537 31.45 21.46 -5.56
C GLU A 537 31.87 20.02 -5.91
N LYS A 538 32.29 19.12 -5.02
CA LYS A 538 32.95 19.21 -3.70
C LYS A 538 33.62 17.85 -3.44
N ILE A 539 34.86 17.80 -2.97
CA ILE A 539 35.55 16.57 -2.51
C ILE A 539 36.00 16.84 -1.09
N ASP A 540 35.63 15.97 -0.14
CA ASP A 540 35.98 16.15 1.28
C ASP A 540 37.45 15.78 1.54
N TYR A 541 38.30 16.80 1.54
CA TYR A 541 39.70 16.71 1.96
C TYR A 541 39.82 17.00 3.45
N LEU A 542 40.55 16.14 4.16
CA LEU A 542 41.04 16.38 5.52
C LEU A 542 42.21 17.37 5.55
N ALA A 543 43.02 17.36 4.49
CA ALA A 543 43.99 18.39 4.17
C ALA A 543 44.25 18.40 2.65
N ASN A 544 44.46 19.59 2.09
CA ASN A 544 44.99 19.79 0.75
C ASN A 544 45.83 21.07 0.77
N GLU A 545 46.98 20.99 1.44
CA GLU A 545 47.87 22.11 1.74
C GLU A 545 49.12 22.05 0.85
N GLU A 546 49.47 23.16 0.21
CA GLU A 546 50.81 23.42 -0.34
C GLU A 546 51.46 24.58 0.42
N ARG A 547 52.47 24.30 1.24
CA ARG A 547 53.09 25.28 2.14
C ARG A 547 54.60 25.10 2.22
N ASN A 548 55.32 26.20 2.36
CA ASN A 548 56.75 26.18 2.66
C ASN A 548 56.95 25.85 4.14
N PHE A 549 57.76 24.84 4.45
CA PHE A 549 58.18 24.51 5.81
C PHE A 549 59.68 24.73 5.94
N GLU A 550 60.07 25.65 6.83
CA GLU A 550 61.47 26.05 7.08
C GLU A 550 62.36 24.87 7.47
N THR A 551 61.80 23.83 8.08
CA THR A 551 62.50 22.60 8.42
C THR A 551 61.65 21.38 8.13
N PHE A 552 62.31 20.27 7.78
CA PHE A 552 61.66 18.97 7.62
C PHE A 552 60.99 18.48 8.93
N SER A 553 61.50 18.89 10.09
CA SER A 553 60.87 18.64 11.39
C SER A 553 59.52 19.34 11.52
N GLY A 554 59.40 20.59 11.04
CA GLY A 554 58.12 21.32 11.01
C GLY A 554 57.08 20.66 10.09
N PHE A 555 57.51 20.15 8.93
CA PHE A 555 56.65 19.38 8.02
C PHE A 555 56.12 18.10 8.67
N LYS A 556 56.99 17.33 9.33
CA LYS A 556 56.61 16.11 10.07
C LYS A 556 55.68 16.41 11.25
N PHE A 557 55.89 17.51 11.97
CA PHE A 557 54.98 17.92 13.06
C PHE A 557 53.58 18.23 12.52
N ARG A 558 53.45 18.91 11.37
CA ARG A 558 52.15 19.19 10.75
C ARG A 558 51.41 17.92 10.32
N ILE A 559 52.14 16.93 9.78
CA ILE A 559 51.56 15.62 9.44
C ILE A 559 51.09 14.88 10.70
N PHE A 560 51.86 14.97 11.79
CA PHE A 560 51.48 14.42 13.08
C PHE A 560 50.19 15.06 13.61
N GLU A 561 50.07 16.39 13.67
CA GLU A 561 48.83 17.09 14.06
C GLU A 561 47.60 16.65 13.25
N LEU A 562 47.76 16.46 11.94
CA LEU A 562 46.65 16.15 11.04
C LEU A 562 46.13 14.72 11.18
N LEU A 563 46.97 13.79 11.67
CA LEU A 563 46.71 12.34 11.72
C LEU A 563 46.69 11.74 13.14
N GLU A 564 47.17 12.47 14.16
CA GLU A 564 47.09 12.05 15.55
C GLU A 564 45.62 11.82 15.96
N GLY A 565 45.35 10.66 16.56
CA GLY A 565 44.00 10.22 16.93
C GLY A 565 43.11 9.75 15.76
N LYS A 566 43.52 9.92 14.49
CA LYS A 566 42.76 9.48 13.31
C LYS A 566 43.27 8.17 12.70
N ILE A 567 44.55 7.87 12.86
CA ILE A 567 45.15 6.57 12.49
C ILE A 567 45.90 5.96 13.67
N ILE A 568 46.16 4.65 13.60
CA ILE A 568 46.85 3.94 14.68
C ILE A 568 48.29 4.48 14.84
N VAL A 569 48.74 4.68 16.09
CA VAL A 569 50.06 5.28 16.42
C VAL A 569 51.24 4.54 15.76
N THR A 570 51.15 3.22 15.57
CA THR A 570 52.15 2.43 14.84
C THR A 570 52.18 2.70 13.34
N SER A 571 51.01 2.97 12.72
CA SER A 571 50.90 3.42 11.33
C SER A 571 51.51 4.81 11.17
N LEU A 572 51.18 5.75 12.07
CA LEU A 572 51.72 7.11 12.06
C LEU A 572 53.24 7.15 12.22
N LYS A 573 53.81 6.36 13.14
CA LYS A 573 55.27 6.21 13.28
C LYS A 573 55.92 5.73 11.98
N ARG A 574 55.37 4.68 11.35
CA ARG A 574 55.88 4.15 10.08
C ARG A 574 55.86 5.19 8.95
N ILE A 575 54.80 6.00 8.84
CA ILE A 575 54.73 7.09 7.84
C ILE A 575 55.86 8.10 8.07
N LEU A 576 56.08 8.52 9.32
CA LEU A 576 57.15 9.46 9.68
C LEU A 576 58.54 8.86 9.46
N ASP A 577 58.72 7.57 9.72
CA ASP A 577 59.97 6.83 9.44
C ASP A 577 60.24 6.72 7.94
N PHE A 578 59.24 6.44 7.10
CA PHE A 578 59.38 6.44 5.64
C PHE A 578 59.71 7.83 5.09
N LEU A 579 59.06 8.88 5.59
CA LEU A 579 59.37 10.26 5.21
C LEU A 579 60.81 10.65 5.57
N ASN A 580 61.39 10.08 6.64
CA ASN A 580 62.80 10.31 6.97
C ASN A 580 63.78 9.76 5.91
N LEU A 581 63.37 8.78 5.12
CA LEU A 581 64.19 8.16 4.08
C LEU A 581 63.99 8.84 2.72
N GLU A 582 62.74 8.96 2.26
CA GLU A 582 62.43 9.34 0.87
C GLU A 582 61.91 10.79 0.74
N HIS A 583 61.60 11.46 1.85
CA HIS A 583 60.95 12.78 1.92
C HIS A 583 59.58 12.89 1.21
N GLU A 584 59.11 11.82 0.57
CA GLU A 584 57.77 11.67 0.04
C GLU A 584 57.10 10.36 0.48
N PHE A 585 55.77 10.37 0.54
CA PHE A 585 54.95 9.24 0.90
C PHE A 585 53.61 9.32 0.18
N HIS A 586 53.32 8.35 -0.68
CA HIS A 586 52.03 8.21 -1.35
C HIS A 586 51.47 6.81 -1.13
N SER A 587 50.39 6.70 -0.35
CA SER A 587 49.71 5.42 -0.12
C SER A 587 48.33 5.63 0.48
N THR A 588 47.47 4.60 0.36
CA THR A 588 46.31 4.48 1.25
C THR A 588 46.76 3.86 2.57
N VAL A 589 46.47 4.51 3.70
CA VAL A 589 46.70 3.98 5.05
C VAL A 589 45.39 4.02 5.80
N GLU A 590 44.92 2.84 6.24
CA GLU A 590 43.61 2.68 6.88
C GLU A 590 42.51 3.25 5.95
N ASN A 591 41.70 4.22 6.39
CA ASN A 591 40.66 4.83 5.56
C ASN A 591 41.12 6.08 4.77
N TYR A 592 42.40 6.46 4.83
CA TYR A 592 42.89 7.71 4.26
C TYR A 592 43.84 7.49 3.08
N ILE A 593 43.65 8.27 2.01
CA ILE A 593 44.60 8.41 0.91
C ILE A 593 45.53 9.59 1.25
N LEU A 594 46.83 9.29 1.35
CA LEU A 594 47.88 10.24 1.71
C LEU A 594 48.75 10.54 0.49
N GLU A 595 48.98 11.81 0.19
CA GLU A 595 50.05 12.30 -0.69
C GLU A 595 50.86 13.37 0.05
N LEU A 596 52.02 12.97 0.56
CA LEU A 596 52.89 13.82 1.38
C LEU A 596 54.22 13.98 0.64
N LYS A 597 54.70 15.21 0.44
CA LYS A 597 56.00 15.47 -0.18
C LYS A 597 56.64 16.70 0.44
N TYR A 598 57.79 16.52 1.10
CA TYR A 598 58.63 17.62 1.57
C TYR A 598 59.54 18.12 0.45
N VAL A 599 59.69 19.44 0.35
CA VAL A 599 60.70 20.09 -0.48
C VAL A 599 61.33 21.21 0.33
N GLU A 600 62.62 21.09 0.62
CA GLU A 600 63.37 22.09 1.39
C GLU A 600 63.39 23.44 0.64
N ASN A 601 63.16 24.53 1.38
CA ASN A 601 63.06 25.91 0.85
C ASN A 601 62.02 26.12 -0.27
N SER A 602 61.04 25.21 -0.43
CA SER A 602 59.98 25.32 -1.43
C SER A 602 58.64 24.79 -0.90
N LYS A 603 57.61 24.80 -1.76
CA LYS A 603 56.27 24.32 -1.41
C LYS A 603 56.29 22.80 -1.23
N SER A 604 56.05 22.38 0.00
CA SER A 604 55.78 20.99 0.36
C SER A 604 54.28 20.71 0.27
N LYS A 605 53.91 19.51 -0.18
CA LYS A 605 52.53 19.10 -0.46
C LYS A 605 52.02 18.16 0.64
N ILE A 606 50.80 18.41 1.13
CA ILE A 606 50.08 17.55 2.06
C ILE A 606 48.64 17.39 1.56
N ILE A 607 48.34 16.25 0.93
CA ILE A 607 46.98 15.83 0.62
C ILE A 607 46.61 14.65 1.52
N ILE A 608 45.48 14.80 2.20
CA ILE A 608 44.84 13.78 3.04
C ILE A 608 43.36 13.82 2.70
N ARG A 609 42.80 12.73 2.19
CA ARG A 609 41.35 12.57 1.96
C ARG A 609 40.89 11.21 2.44
N GLU A 610 39.64 11.13 2.85
CA GLU A 610 38.99 9.86 3.13
C GLU A 610 38.70 9.11 1.81
N LYS A 611 38.63 7.78 1.88
CA LYS A 611 38.58 6.90 0.71
C LYS A 611 37.16 6.70 0.15
#